data_AF-A0A239PAS7-F1
#
_entry.id   AF-A0A239PAS7-F1
#
_cell.length_a   1.000
_cell.length_b   1.000
_cell.length_c   1.000
_cell.angle_alpha   90.00
_cell.angle_beta   90.00
_cell.angle_gamma   90.00
#
_symmetry.space_group_name_H-M   'P 1'
#
loop_
_entity.id
_entity.type
_entity.pdbx_description
1 polymer ?
#
loop_
_entity_poly.entity_id
_entity_poly.type
_entity_poly.pdbx_seq_one_letter_code
_entity_poly.pdbx_strand_id
1 'polypeptide(L)' 'MNANGVASEIRWVYRPPRNRRSPESDLAGAPVFGVSAADAAGLVDVILTDGTRLTAAAGDVVAEPY' A
#
# COMPACT_ATOMS: atom_id res chain seq x y z
N MET A 1 33.17 2.43 17.51
CA MET A 1 32.14 1.57 16.89
C MET A 1 31.26 2.49 16.06
N ASN A 2 31.35 2.42 14.73
CA ASN A 2 30.62 3.32 13.84
C ASN A 2 29.26 2.69 13.51
N ALA A 3 28.22 3.07 14.24
CA ALA A 3 26.85 2.71 13.90
C ALA A 3 26.32 3.68 12.83
N ASN A 4 26.74 3.51 11.57
CA ASN A 4 26.09 4.15 10.43
C ASN A 4 24.86 3.33 10.02
N GLY A 5 23.90 3.18 10.94
CA GLY A 5 22.57 2.68 10.60
C GLY A 5 21.77 3.84 10.04
N VAL A 6 21.82 4.07 8.73
CA VAL A 6 20.85 4.98 8.09
C VAL A 6 19.47 4.38 8.30
N ALA A 7 18.59 5.09 9.01
CA ALA A 7 17.19 4.71 9.09
C ALA A 7 16.62 4.77 7.67
N SER A 8 16.21 3.62 7.11
CA SER A 8 15.48 3.60 5.84
C SER A 8 14.12 4.25 6.04
N GLU A 9 13.83 5.25 5.21
CA GLU A 9 12.49 5.82 5.15
C GLU A 9 11.51 4.73 4.68
N ILE A 10 10.32 4.68 5.29
CA ILE A 10 9.29 3.69 4.94
C ILE A 10 8.24 4.39 4.08
N ARG A 11 7.91 3.80 2.93
CA ARG A 11 6.76 4.18 2.11
C ARG A 11 5.68 3.11 2.14
N TRP A 12 4.42 3.53 2.15
CA TRP A 12 3.29 2.61 1.97
C TRP A 12 2.95 2.51 0.49
N VAL A 13 2.74 1.29 0.00
CA VAL A 13 2.38 1.03 -1.40
C VAL A 13 1.25 0.03 -1.52
N TYR A 14 0.48 0.16 -2.59
CA TYR A 14 -0.55 -0.81 -2.95
C TYR A 14 0.07 -1.99 -3.70
N ARG A 15 -0.14 -3.22 -3.23
CA ARG A 15 0.43 -4.49 -3.74
C ARG A 15 -0.64 -5.59 -3.72
N PRO A 16 -1.57 -5.60 -4.68
CA PRO A 16 -2.53 -6.68 -4.80
C PRO A 16 -1.83 -8.00 -5.18
N PRO A 17 -2.45 -9.17 -4.91
CA PRO A 17 -1.89 -10.45 -5.30
C PRO A 17 -1.70 -10.54 -6.82
N ARG A 18 -0.56 -11.05 -7.27
CA ARG A 18 -0.21 -11.13 -8.71
C ARG A 18 -1.24 -11.86 -9.59
N ASN A 19 -2.04 -12.73 -9.00
CA ASN A 19 -3.07 -13.50 -9.70
C ASN A 19 -4.41 -12.77 -9.81
N ARG A 20 -4.57 -11.63 -9.14
CA ARG A 20 -5.76 -10.79 -9.24
C ARG A 20 -5.69 -10.05 -10.57
N ARG A 21 -6.50 -10.47 -11.55
CA ARG A 21 -6.76 -9.66 -12.77
C ARG A 21 -7.90 -8.70 -12.46
N SER A 22 -7.59 -7.63 -11.76
CA SER A 22 -8.50 -6.49 -11.58
C SER A 22 -7.97 -5.31 -12.39
N PRO A 23 -8.82 -4.36 -12.81
CA PRO A 23 -8.35 -3.09 -13.38
C PRO A 23 -7.41 -2.33 -12.42
N GLU A 24 -7.50 -2.61 -11.12
CA GLU A 24 -6.61 -2.07 -10.09
C GLU A 24 -5.19 -2.65 -10.14
N SER A 25 -4.94 -3.73 -10.88
CA SER A 25 -3.59 -4.33 -10.97
C SER A 25 -2.58 -3.39 -11.65
N ASP A 26 -3.05 -2.47 -12.49
CA ASP A 26 -2.22 -1.41 -13.07
C ASP A 26 -1.74 -0.40 -12.02
N LEU A 27 -2.37 -0.35 -10.84
CA LEU A 27 -1.99 0.48 -9.71
C LEU A 27 -0.97 -0.20 -8.78
N ALA A 28 -0.54 -1.43 -9.09
CA ALA A 28 0.41 -2.15 -8.25
C ALA A 28 1.76 -1.41 -8.14
N GLY A 29 2.20 -1.17 -6.92
CA GLY A 29 3.38 -0.38 -6.57
C GLY A 29 3.10 1.11 -6.43
N ALA A 30 1.87 1.58 -6.66
CA ALA A 30 1.52 2.97 -6.47
C ALA A 30 1.63 3.38 -4.99
N PRO A 31 2.18 4.58 -4.70
CA PRO A 31 2.32 5.07 -3.34
C PRO A 31 0.95 5.40 -2.73
N VAL A 32 0.78 4.99 -1.47
CA VAL A 32 -0.43 5.19 -0.68
C VAL A 32 -0.29 6.46 0.16
N PHE A 33 -1.27 7.34 0.04
CA PHE A 33 -1.41 8.53 0.86
C PHE A 33 -2.16 8.25 2.17
N GLY A 34 -3.20 7.42 2.12
CA GLY A 34 -4.01 7.10 3.29
C GLY A 34 -4.78 5.80 3.17
N VAL A 35 -5.11 5.22 4.31
CA VAL A 35 -5.87 3.97 4.44
C VAL A 35 -6.91 4.14 5.55
N SER A 36 -8.13 3.66 5.34
CA SER A 36 -9.15 3.60 6.38
C SER A 36 -8.92 2.46 7.37
N ALA A 37 -9.72 2.41 8.44
CA ALA A 37 -9.84 1.19 9.22
C ALA A 37 -10.51 0.08 8.39
N ALA A 38 -10.12 -1.16 8.65
CA ALA A 38 -10.73 -2.31 7.99
C ALA A 38 -12.18 -2.52 8.44
N ASP A 39 -13.06 -2.86 7.50
CA ASP A 39 -14.43 -3.26 7.78
C ASP A 39 -14.50 -4.71 8.30
N ALA A 40 -15.73 -5.21 8.52
CA ALA A 40 -15.96 -6.58 8.99
C ALA A 40 -15.53 -7.67 7.98
N ALA A 41 -15.34 -7.31 6.71
CA ALA A 41 -14.82 -8.21 5.67
C ALA A 41 -13.29 -8.11 5.51
N GLY A 42 -12.62 -7.24 6.28
CA GLY A 42 -11.17 -7.00 6.19
C GLY A 42 -10.77 -6.09 5.01
N LEU A 43 -11.73 -5.36 4.44
CA LEU A 43 -11.50 -4.41 3.36
C LEU A 43 -11.24 -3.01 3.90
N VAL A 44 -10.40 -2.26 3.19
CA VAL A 44 -10.03 -0.86 3.50
C VAL A 44 -10.24 0.01 2.27
N ASP A 45 -10.56 1.27 2.50
CA ASP A 45 -10.47 2.31 1.49
C ASP A 45 -9.03 2.83 1.42
N VAL A 46 -8.44 2.77 0.24
CA VAL A 46 -7.07 3.21 -0.03
C VAL A 46 -7.13 4.47 -0.90
N ILE A 47 -6.42 5.50 -0.47
CA ILE A 47 -6.20 6.73 -1.24
C ILE A 47 -4.74 6.72 -1.70
N LEU A 48 -4.53 6.69 -3.02
CA LEU A 48 -3.20 6.82 -3.62
C LEU A 48 -2.77 8.28 -3.66
N THR A 49 -1.47 8.53 -3.79
CA THR A 49 -0.91 9.89 -3.84
C THR A 49 -1.43 10.74 -5.01
N ASP A 50 -1.86 10.11 -6.11
CA ASP A 50 -2.47 10.79 -7.26
C ASP A 50 -3.95 11.16 -7.04
N GLY A 51 -4.51 10.82 -5.88
CA GLY A 51 -5.91 11.05 -5.51
C GLY A 51 -6.86 9.91 -5.91
N THR A 52 -6.38 8.88 -6.60
CA THR A 52 -7.16 7.69 -6.93
C THR A 52 -7.63 7.00 -5.65
N ARG A 53 -8.89 6.55 -5.64
CA ARG A 53 -9.49 5.83 -4.50
C ARG A 53 -9.93 4.44 -4.95
N LEU A 54 -9.64 3.44 -4.13
CA LEU A 54 -10.02 2.05 -4.36
C LEU A 54 -10.30 1.33 -3.04
N THR A 55 -11.01 0.21 -3.12
CA THR A 55 -11.28 -0.65 -1.96
C THR A 55 -10.45 -1.93 -2.11
N ALA A 56 -9.59 -2.21 -1.14
CA ALA A 56 -8.64 -3.31 -1.19
C ALA A 56 -8.67 -4.16 0.09
N ALA A 57 -8.05 -5.34 0.07
CA ALA A 57 -7.81 -6.05 1.32
C ALA A 57 -6.72 -5.30 2.12
N ALA A 58 -6.83 -5.27 3.45
CA ALA A 58 -5.82 -4.60 4.27
C ALA A 58 -4.39 -5.14 4.01
N GLY A 59 -4.27 -6.43 3.71
CA GLY A 59 -2.98 -7.08 3.37
C GLY A 59 -2.40 -6.68 2.01
N ASP A 60 -3.17 -6.00 1.16
CA ASP A 60 -2.71 -5.48 -0.12
C ASP A 60 -1.98 -4.13 0.06
N VAL A 61 -1.96 -3.52 1.25
CA VAL A 61 -1.17 -2.31 1.54
C VAL A 61 0.05 -2.67 2.36
N VAL A 62 1.24 -2.45 1.79
CA VAL A 62 2.50 -2.89 2.40
C VAL A 62 3.46 -1.73 2.63
N ALA A 63 4.21 -1.81 3.71
CA ALA A 63 5.33 -0.93 3.99
C ALA A 63 6.58 -1.45 3.28
N GLU A 64 7.18 -0.61 2.43
CA GLU A 64 8.45 -0.88 1.74
C GLU A 64 9.50 0.16 2.16
N PRO A 65 10.79 -0.19 2.29
CA PRO A 65 11.86 0.79 2.42
C PRO A 65 11.98 1.63 1.13
N TYR A 66 12.29 2.93 1.28
CA TYR A 66 12.51 3.91 0.22
C TYR A 66 13.97 3.90 -0.26
#